data_AF-A0A2L2WR94-F1
#
_entry.id   AF-A0A2L2WR94-F1
#
_cell.length_a   1.000
_cell.length_b   1.000
_cell.length_c   1.000
_cell.angle_alpha   90.00
_cell.angle_beta   90.00
_cell.angle_gamma   90.00
#
_symmetry.space_group_name_H-M   'P 1'
#
loop_
_entity.id
_entity.type
_entity.pdbx_description
1 polymer ?
#
loop_
_entity_poly.entity_id
_entity_poly.type
_entity_poly.pdbx_seq_one_letter_code
_entity_poly.pdbx_strand_id
1 'polypeptide(L)' 'NGIYITGGGALLRGLDKRLTDKIGIPFHVAEDPLLCVARGTGIALKNVEKYTFLMR' A
#
# COMPACT_ATOMS: atom_id res chain seq x y z
N ASN A 1 12.73 -0.10 -5.00
CA ASN A 1 12.68 -1.54 -5.37
C ASN A 1 12.54 -2.34 -4.10
N GLY A 2 11.38 -2.98 -3.88
CA GLY A 2 11.00 -3.66 -2.63
C GLY A 2 9.48 -3.78 -2.51
N ILE A 3 8.99 -4.40 -1.44
CA ILE A 3 7.55 -4.49 -1.15
C ILE A 3 7.14 -3.32 -0.24
N TYR A 4 6.08 -2.62 -0.62
CA TYR A 4 5.47 -1.62 0.24
C TYR A 4 4.31 -2.24 1.02
N ILE A 5 4.33 -2.07 2.34
CA ILE A 5 3.23 -2.44 3.23
C ILE A 5 2.45 -1.19 3.63
N THR A 6 1.13 -1.36 3.71
CA THR A 6 0.19 -0.29 4.01
C THR A 6 -0.92 -0.80 4.94
N GLY A 7 -1.86 0.07 5.31
CA GLY A 7 -2.91 -0.19 6.30
C GLY A 7 -2.41 -0.10 7.75
N GLY A 8 -3.32 -0.30 8.70
CA GLY A 8 -2.97 -0.22 10.13
C GLY A 8 -1.98 -1.29 10.58
N GLY A 9 -1.99 -2.47 9.96
CA GLY A 9 -1.03 -3.53 10.26
C GLY A 9 0.42 -3.16 9.95
N ALA A 10 0.66 -2.27 8.98
CA ALA A 10 2.00 -1.81 8.63
C ALA A 10 2.68 -1.00 9.76
N LEU A 11 1.90 -0.47 10.71
CA LEU A 11 2.40 0.31 11.85
C LEU A 11 2.85 -0.56 13.03
N LEU A 12 2.70 -1.89 12.94
CA LEU A 12 3.29 -2.80 13.93
C LEU A 12 4.80 -2.61 13.95
N ARG A 13 5.32 -2.24 15.13
CA ARG A 13 6.73 -1.88 15.33
C ARG A 13 7.65 -2.99 14.81
N GLY A 14 8.44 -2.66 13.79
CA GLY A 14 9.45 -3.55 13.22
C GLY A 14 8.92 -4.65 12.30
N LEU A 15 7.66 -4.57 11.86
CA LEU A 15 7.08 -5.53 10.92
C LEU A 15 7.84 -5.56 9.58
N ASP A 16 8.17 -4.39 9.05
CA ASP A 16 8.99 -4.22 7.85
C ASP A 16 10.35 -4.93 7.96
N LYS A 17 11.04 -4.74 9.09
CA LYS A 17 12.33 -5.41 9.37
C LYS A 17 12.15 -6.91 9.48
N ARG A 18 11.16 -7.37 10.24
CA ARG A 18 10.87 -8.80 10.45
C ARG A 18 10.57 -9.53 9.13
N LEU A 19 9.84 -8.89 8.22
CA LEU A 19 9.53 -9.41 6.88
C LEU A 19 10.76 -9.40 5.98
N THR A 20 11.55 -8.32 6.02
CA THR A 20 12.82 -8.23 5.30
C THR A 20 13.76 -9.37 5.70
N ASP A 21 13.96 -9.58 7.01
CA ASP A 21 14.83 -10.64 7.53
C ASP A 21 14.31 -12.05 7.16
N LYS A 22 12.98 -12.23 7.10
CA LYS A 22 12.38 -13.53 6.79
C LYS A 22 12.46 -13.90 5.32
N ILE A 23 12.23 -12.93 4.43
CA ILE A 23 12.02 -13.17 2.99
C ILE A 23 13.29 -12.84 2.19
N GLY A 24 14.21 -12.04 2.76
CA GLY A 24 15.45 -11.66 2.10
C GLY A 24 15.27 -10.58 1.02
N ILE A 25 14.14 -9.86 1.02
CA ILE A 25 13.88 -8.72 0.13
C ILE A 25 13.47 -7.50 0.96
N PRO A 26 13.76 -6.26 0.52
CA PRO A 26 13.39 -5.05 1.26
C PRO A 26 11.87 -4.87 1.38
N PHE A 27 11.40 -4.64 2.61
CA PHE A 27 10.05 -4.15 2.89
C PHE A 27 10.10 -2.68 3.34
N HIS A 28 9.10 -1.90 2.94
CA HIS A 28 8.98 -0.48 3.24
C HIS A 28 7.57 -0.17 3.76
N VAL A 29 7.47 0.67 4.78
CA VAL A 29 6.18 1.24 5.19
C VAL A 29 5.83 2.40 4.25
N ALA A 30 4.61 2.42 3.73
CA ALA A 30 4.12 3.55 2.94
C ALA A 30 4.11 4.85 3.77
N GLU A 31 4.22 6.02 3.12
CA GLU A 31 4.27 7.32 3.80
C GLU A 31 3.04 7.58 4.69
N ASP A 32 1.84 7.37 4.16
CA ASP A 32 0.56 7.48 4.88
C ASP A 32 -0.22 6.15 4.84
N PRO A 33 0.22 5.10 5.59
CA PRO A 33 -0.29 3.75 5.40
C PRO A 33 -1.77 3.61 5.74
N LEU A 34 -2.29 4.44 6.65
CA LEU A 34 -3.71 4.45 7.01
C LEU A 34 -4.61 5.03 5.91
N LEU A 35 -4.09 5.92 5.07
CA LEU A 35 -4.86 6.64 4.06
C LEU A 35 -4.66 6.11 2.64
N CYS A 36 -3.70 5.21 2.41
CA CYS A 36 -3.37 4.70 1.08
C CYS A 36 -4.59 4.17 0.33
N VAL A 37 -5.47 3.40 0.99
CA VAL A 37 -6.67 2.84 0.34
C VAL A 37 -7.62 3.95 -0.06
N ALA A 38 -8.03 4.82 0.87
CA ALA A 38 -8.97 5.91 0.59
C ALA A 38 -8.43 6.87 -0.48
N ARG A 39 -7.15 7.25 -0.40
CA ARG A 39 -6.49 8.10 -1.40
C ARG A 39 -6.41 7.43 -2.76
N GLY A 40 -6.00 6.15 -2.81
CA GLY A 40 -5.93 5.36 -4.04
C GLY A 40 -7.28 5.22 -4.71
N THR A 41 -8.33 4.93 -3.94
CA THR A 41 -9.72 4.92 -4.42
C THR A 41 -10.14 6.28 -4.97
N GLY A 42 -9.86 7.37 -4.26
CA GLY A 42 -10.16 8.73 -4.75
C GLY A 42 -9.44 9.08 -6.05
N ILE A 43 -8.19 8.64 -6.22
CA ILE A 43 -7.45 8.79 -7.48
C ILE A 43 -8.09 7.94 -8.59
N ALA A 44 -8.44 6.69 -8.31
CA ALA A 44 -9.04 5.79 -9.29
C ALA A 44 -10.41 6.32 -9.79
N LEU A 45 -11.25 6.81 -8.88
CA LEU A 45 -12.54 7.43 -9.22
C LEU A 45 -12.41 8.73 -10.04
N LYS A 46 -11.31 9.47 -9.89
CA LYS A 46 -11.01 10.63 -10.76
C LYS A 46 -10.52 10.23 -12.15
N ASN A 47 -10.18 8.94 -12.35
CA ASN A 47 -9.63 8.39 -13.58
C ASN A 47 -10.49 7.23 -14.11
N VAL A 48 -11.82 7.33 -13.99
CA VAL A 48 -12.77 6.28 -14.41
C VAL A 48 -12.62 5.85 -15.87
N GLU A 49 -12.15 6.72 -16.75
CA GLU A 49 -11.86 6.39 -18.15
C GLU A 49 -10.70 5.38 -18.28
N LYS A 50 -9.71 5.47 -17.38
CA LYS A 50 -8.58 4.53 -17.30
C LYS A 50 -8.98 3.24 -16.58
N TYR A 51 -9.94 3.33 -15.66
CA TYR A 51 -10.40 2.22 -14.82
C TYR A 51 -11.88 1.92 -15.10
N THR A 52 -12.19 1.58 -16.36
CA THR A 52 -13.57 1.40 -16.85
C THR A 52 -14.39 0.37 -16.07
N PHE A 53 -13.73 -0.59 -15.43
CA PHE A 53 -14.37 -1.59 -14.57
C PHE A 53 -15.04 -1.00 -13.31
N LEU A 54 -14.69 0.23 -12.90
CA LEU A 54 -15.31 0.90 -11.75
C LEU A 54 -16.72 1.43 -12.04
N MET A 55 -17.08 1.55 -13.32
CA MET A 55 -18.38 2.06 -13.78
C MET A 55 -19.32 0.95 -14.28
N ARG A 56 -18.90 -0.32 -14.16
CA ARG A 56 -19.73 -1.50 -14.40
C ARG A 56 -20.43 -1.92 -13.12
#